data_AF-A0A1G8EZF3-F1
#
_entry.id   AF-A0A1G8EZF3-F1
#
_cell.length_a   1.000
_cell.length_b   1.000
_cell.length_c   1.000
_cell.angle_alpha   90.00
_cell.angle_beta   90.00
_cell.angle_gamma   90.00
#
_symmetry.space_group_name_H-M   'P 1'
#
loop_
_entity.id
_entity.type
_entity.pdbx_description
1 polymer ?
#
loop_
_entity_poly.entity_id
_entity_poly.type
_entity_poly.pdbx_seq_one_letter_code
_entity_poly.pdbx_strand_id
1 'polypeptide(L)' 'MIRTAKVAFTASRSTIDALFALHRFSAEVWNTCLAEAKVYYQQTGQWIGKTELQKRLKRRFPMHSQSIQAVC' A
#
# COMPACT_ATOMS: atom_id res chain seq x y z
N MET A 1 -23.04 9.47 -17.88
CA MET A 1 -21.81 9.06 -18.62
C MET A 1 -20.75 10.11 -18.35
N ILE A 2 -19.71 9.79 -17.57
CA ILE A 2 -18.65 10.76 -17.24
C ILE A 2 -17.73 10.86 -18.46
N ARG A 3 -17.68 12.04 -19.10
CA ARG A 3 -16.73 12.33 -20.18
C ARG A 3 -15.41 12.73 -19.55
N THR A 4 -14.33 12.00 -19.84
CA THR A 4 -12.97 12.31 -19.37
C THR A 4 -12.04 12.55 -20.54
N ALA A 5 -11.16 13.55 -20.41
CA ALA A 5 -10.08 13.80 -21.34
C ALA A 5 -8.81 13.11 -20.83
N LYS A 6 -8.18 12.26 -21.65
CA LYS A 6 -6.84 11.73 -21.36
C LYS A 6 -5.83 12.82 -21.69
N VAL A 7 -5.17 13.34 -20.66
CA VAL A 7 -4.11 14.34 -20.79
C VAL A 7 -2.80 13.76 -20.28
N ALA A 8 -1.69 14.16 -20.89
CA ALA A 8 -0.37 13.83 -20.38
C ALA A 8 -0.16 14.52 -19.02
N PHE A 9 0.31 13.77 -18.04
CA PHE A 9 0.64 14.33 -16.73
C PHE A 9 2.02 14.98 -16.80
N THR A 10 2.09 16.26 -16.44
CA THR A 10 3.34 17.00 -16.25
C THR A 10 3.34 17.62 -14.87
N ALA A 11 4.51 17.60 -14.23
CA ALA A 11 4.71 18.21 -12.92
C ALA A 11 6.18 18.66 -12.80
N SER A 12 6.47 19.46 -11.78
CA SER A 12 7.86 19.81 -11.46
C SER A 12 8.67 18.56 -11.13
N ARG A 13 9.99 18.64 -11.31
CA ARG A 13 10.89 17.53 -10.99
C ARG A 13 10.74 17.07 -9.55
N SER A 14 10.61 18.00 -8.60
CA SER A 14 10.42 17.70 -7.18
C SER A 14 9.12 16.93 -6.91
N THR A 15 8.03 17.27 -7.60
CA THR A 15 6.77 16.52 -7.49
C THR A 15 6.90 15.11 -8.06
N ILE A 16 7.56 14.95 -9.21
CA ILE A 16 7.80 13.62 -9.79
C ILE A 16 8.63 12.75 -8.85
N ASP A 17 9.71 13.29 -8.29
CA ASP A 17 10.58 12.55 -7.36
C ASP A 17 9.82 12.16 -6.07
N ALA A 18 8.96 13.05 -5.55
CA ALA A 18 8.09 12.74 -4.41
C ALA A 18 7.08 11.64 -4.72
N LEU A 19 6.47 11.64 -5.91
CA LEU A 19 5.57 10.58 -6.36
C LEU A 19 6.29 9.23 -6.46
N PHE A 20 7.50 9.20 -7.01
CA PHE A 20 8.30 7.97 -7.05
C PHE A 20 8.70 7.48 -5.66
N ALA A 21 9.03 8.39 -4.73
CA ALA A 21 9.31 8.03 -3.34
C ALA A 21 8.08 7.38 -2.67
N LEU A 22 6.89 7.96 -2.85
CA LEU A 22 5.64 7.39 -2.37
C LEU A 22 5.36 6.02 -3.00
N HIS A 23 5.64 5.85 -4.29
CA HIS A 23 5.45 4.58 -4.99
C HIS A 23 6.35 3.47 -4.42
N ARG A 24 7.63 3.79 -4.14
CA ARG A 24 8.56 2.84 -3.50
C ARG A 24 8.10 2.47 -2.11
N PHE A 25 7.66 3.46 -1.33
CA PHE A 25 7.10 3.23 0.00
C PHE A 25 5.87 2.30 -0.04
N SER A 26 4.96 2.50 -0.99
CA SER A 26 3.82 1.60 -1.18
C SER A 26 4.24 0.16 -1.49
N ALA A 27 5.34 -0.03 -2.24
CA ALA A 27 5.89 -1.37 -2.49
C ALA A 27 6.45 -2.01 -1.21
N GLU A 28 7.09 -1.23 -0.33
CA GLU A 28 7.55 -1.72 0.99
C GLU A 28 6.38 -2.15 1.87
N VAL A 29 5.30 -1.36 1.87
CA VAL A 29 4.05 -1.70 2.57
C VAL A 29 3.51 -3.03 2.06
N TRP A 30 3.40 -3.19 0.74
CA TRP A 30 2.93 -4.43 0.12
C TRP A 30 3.78 -5.64 0.50
N ASN A 31 5.10 -5.52 0.42
CA ASN A 31 6.03 -6.59 0.79
C ASN A 31 5.86 -7.00 2.26
N THR A 32 5.58 -6.03 3.14
CA THR A 32 5.28 -6.30 4.55
C THR A 32 3.92 -7.00 4.71
N CYS A 33 2.87 -6.57 4.00
CA CYS A 33 1.57 -7.25 4.03
C CYS A 33 1.75 -8.73 3.61
N LEU A 34 2.53 -9.00 2.55
CA LEU A 34 2.84 -10.35 2.08
C LEU A 34 3.64 -11.18 3.08
N ALA A 35 4.65 -10.58 3.72
CA ALA A 35 5.46 -11.27 4.73
C ALA A 35 4.60 -11.72 5.93
N GLU A 36 3.75 -10.82 6.44
CA GLU A 36 2.81 -11.13 7.53
C GLU A 36 1.80 -12.20 7.14
N ALA A 37 1.27 -12.14 5.92
CA ALA A 37 0.35 -13.16 5.41
C ALA A 37 1.01 -14.55 5.34
N LYS A 38 2.27 -14.62 4.88
CA LYS A 38 3.04 -15.87 4.83
C LYS A 38 3.30 -16.44 6.23
N VAL A 39 3.72 -15.58 7.16
CA VAL A 39 3.96 -15.99 8.56
C VAL A 39 2.67 -16.53 9.19
N TYR A 40 1.55 -15.84 8.98
CA TYR A 40 0.24 -16.29 9.48
C TYR A 40 -0.17 -17.64 8.90
N TYR A 41 0.02 -17.83 7.58
CA TYR A 41 -0.28 -19.09 6.92
C TYR A 41 0.59 -20.24 7.45
N GLN A 42 1.88 -20.01 7.66
CA GLN A 42 2.78 -21.02 8.23
C GLN A 42 2.38 -21.43 9.66
N GLN A 43 1.82 -20.51 10.45
CA GLN A 43 1.41 -20.79 11.83
C GLN A 43 0.04 -21.46 11.93
N THR A 44 -0.90 -21.12 11.04
CA THR A 44 -2.32 -21.51 11.18
C THR A 44 -2.82 -22.45 10.09
N GLY A 45 -2.07 -22.59 8.99
CA GLY A 45 -2.52 -23.29 7.77
C GLY A 45 -3.59 -22.54 6.98
N GLN A 46 -3.97 -21.32 7.40
CA GLN A 46 -5.02 -20.50 6.78
C GLN A 46 -4.48 -19.14 6.36
N TRP A 47 -5.04 -18.57 5.29
CA TRP A 47 -4.67 -17.22 4.87
C TRP A 47 -5.30 -16.18 5.79
N ILE A 48 -4.53 -15.13 6.11
CA ILE A 48 -5.01 -14.03 6.95
C ILE A 48 -6.11 -13.23 6.23
N GLY A 49 -7.17 -12.88 6.95
CA GLY A 49 -8.22 -12.01 6.43
C GLY A 49 -7.78 -10.53 6.37
N LYS A 50 -8.37 -9.76 5.45
CA LYS A 50 -8.04 -8.34 5.22
C LYS A 50 -8.10 -7.49 6.49
N THR A 51 -9.17 -7.61 7.27
CA THR A 51 -9.36 -6.83 8.51
C THR A 51 -8.29 -7.14 9.56
N GLU A 52 -7.90 -8.41 9.65
CA GLU A 52 -6.91 -8.86 10.62
C GLU A 52 -5.49 -8.43 10.22
N LEU A 53 -5.18 -8.51 8.92
CA LEU A 53 -3.95 -7.99 8.34
C LEU A 53 -3.82 -6.47 8.58
N GLN A 54 -4.90 -5.71 8.34
CA GLN A 54 -4.93 -4.27 8.60
C GLN A 54 -4.75 -3.92 10.09
N LYS A 55 -5.30 -4.72 11.01
CA LYS A 55 -5.06 -4.54 12.46
C LYS A 55 -3.60 -4.77 12.81
N ARG A 56 -2.97 -5.82 12.28
CA ARG A 56 -1.55 -6.15 12.54
C ARG A 56 -0.58 -5.11 11.96
N LEU A 57 -0.93 -4.50 10.85
CA LEU A 57 -0.13 -3.46 10.21
C LEU A 57 -0.41 -2.05 10.74
N LYS A 58 -1.42 -1.89 11.61
CA LYS A 58 -1.75 -0.61 12.23
C LYS A 58 -0.53 -0.06 12.99
N ARG A 59 -0.19 1.21 12.75
CA ARG A 59 0.97 1.93 13.32
C ARG A 59 2.37 1.45 12.91
N ARG A 60 2.51 0.48 12.00
CA ARG A 60 3.84 0.09 11.49
C ARG A 60 4.43 1.05 10.46
N PHE A 61 3.59 1.89 9.85
CA PHE A 61 3.99 2.80 8.79
C PHE A 61 3.71 4.26 9.20
N PRO A 62 4.63 5.20 8.93
CA PRO A 62 4.43 6.62 9.19
C PRO A 62 3.57 7.28 8.10
N MET A 63 2.42 6.68 7.76
CA MET A 63 1.49 7.19 6.76
C MET A 63 0.06 7.10 7.28
N HIS A 64 -0.82 7.93 6.73
CA HIS A 64 -2.24 7.91 7.08
C HIS A 64 -2.83 6.52 6.84
N SER A 65 -3.72 6.08 7.74
CA SER A 65 -4.24 4.73 7.74
C SER A 65 -4.98 4.37 6.45
N GLN A 66 -5.64 5.33 5.79
CA GLN A 66 -6.31 5.10 4.51
C GLN A 66 -5.33 4.75 3.39
N SER A 67 -4.14 5.37 3.37
CA SER A 67 -3.14 5.09 2.35
C SER A 67 -2.60 3.66 2.48
N ILE A 68 -2.38 3.19 3.71
CA ILE A 68 -1.97 1.80 3.97
C ILE A 68 -3.10 0.82 3.64
N GLN A 69 -4.35 1.17 3.96
CA GLN A 69 -5.52 0.35 3.63
C GLN A 69 -5.80 0.24 2.13
N ALA A 70 -5.38 1.25 1.34
CA ALA A 70 -5.48 1.20 -0.12
C ALA A 70 -4.47 0.21 -0.74
N VAL A 71 -3.40 -0.13 -0.02
CA VAL A 71 -2.36 -1.05 -0.50
C VAL A 71 -2.61 -2.51 -0.12
N CYS A 72 -3.12 -2.83 1.09
CA CYS A 72 -3.19 -4.24 1.58
C CYS A 72 -4.44 -5.09 1.19
#